data_AF-A0A6L6R826-F1
#
_entry.id   AF-A0A6L6R826-F1
#
_cell.length_a   1.000
_cell.length_b   1.000
_cell.length_c   1.000
_cell.angle_alpha   90.00
_cell.angle_beta   90.00
_cell.angle_gamma   90.00
#
_symmetry.space_group_name_H-M   'P 1'
#
loop_
_entity.id
_entity.type
_entity.pdbx_description
1 polymer ?
#
loop_
_entity_poly.entity_id
_entity_poly.type
_entity_poly.pdbx_seq_one_letter_code
_entity_poly.pdbx_strand_id
1 'polypeptide(L)' 'MKKKIRIAVLGLGWMGQAHSRSALRIPSLFPDRDFDPVLTVCADTDA' A
#
# COMPACT_ATOMS: atom_id res chain seq x y z
N MET A 1 4.31 -7.58 -17.84
CA MET A 1 4.54 -7.57 -16.38
C MET A 1 4.38 -6.13 -15.88
N LYS A 2 3.52 -5.87 -14.90
CA LYS A 2 3.23 -4.49 -14.44
C LYS A 2 4.43 -3.92 -13.66
N LYS A 3 4.68 -2.61 -13.78
CA LYS A 3 5.82 -1.96 -13.10
C LYS A 3 5.52 -1.81 -11.61
N LYS A 4 6.40 -2.32 -10.75
CA LYS A 4 6.18 -2.31 -9.29
C LYS A 4 6.39 -0.90 -8.72
N ILE A 5 5.42 -0.43 -7.94
CA ILE A 5 5.54 0.73 -7.06
C ILE A 5 5.58 0.21 -5.62
N ARG A 6 6.71 0.41 -4.95
CA ARG A 6 6.87 -0.01 -3.55
C ARG A 6 6.37 1.11 -2.64
N ILE A 7 5.46 0.75 -1.75
CA ILE A 7 4.81 1.68 -0.82
C ILE A 7 5.37 1.40 0.59
N ALA A 8 5.75 2.47 1.27
CA ALA A 8 6.03 2.46 2.70
C ALA A 8 4.94 3.25 3.43
N VAL A 9 4.38 2.68 4.49
CA VAL A 9 3.45 3.35 5.39
C VAL A 9 4.18 3.64 6.70
N LEU A 10 4.22 4.91 7.09
CA LEU A 10 4.84 5.37 8.33
C LEU A 10 3.72 5.90 9.25
N GLY A 11 3.60 5.31 10.44
CA GLY A 11 2.48 5.50 11.36
C GLY A 11 1.35 4.51 11.07
N LEU A 12 0.92 3.76 12.10
CA LEU A 12 -0.04 2.65 12.05
C LEU A 12 -1.35 2.96 12.78
N GLY A 13 -1.59 4.22 13.08
CA GLY A 13 -2.89 4.74 13.49
C GLY A 13 -3.96 4.64 12.39
N TRP A 14 -5.09 5.34 12.56
CA TRP A 14 -6.25 5.22 11.68
C TRP A 14 -5.91 5.42 10.19
N MET A 15 -5.08 6.42 9.87
CA MET A 15 -4.66 6.68 8.49
C MET A 15 -3.69 5.64 7.95
N GLY A 16 -2.75 5.15 8.77
CA GLY A 16 -1.85 4.07 8.38
C GLY A 16 -2.60 2.83 7.93
N GLN A 17 -3.63 2.45 8.69
CA GLN A 17 -4.51 1.33 8.36
C GLN A 17 -5.32 1.59 7.09
N ALA A 18 -5.90 2.79 6.94
CA ALA A 18 -6.67 3.16 5.75
C ALA A 18 -5.80 3.11 4.47
N HIS A 19 -4.59 3.68 4.52
CA HIS A 19 -3.65 3.65 3.40
C HIS A 19 -3.18 2.24 3.07
N SER A 20 -2.84 1.44 4.09
CA SER A 20 -2.41 0.05 3.90
C SER A 20 -3.50 -0.80 3.22
N ARG A 21 -4.75 -0.69 3.70
CA ARG A 21 -5.89 -1.39 3.12
C ARG A 21 -6.19 -0.92 1.70
N SER A 22 -6.12 0.39 1.47
CA SER A 22 -6.31 0.97 0.14
C SER A 22 -5.27 0.43 -0.85
N ALA A 23 -3.99 0.44 -0.48
CA ALA A 23 -2.89 -0.07 -1.30
C ALA A 23 -3.11 -1.52 -1.73
N LEU A 24 -3.55 -2.38 -0.80
CA LEU A 24 -3.87 -3.79 -1.06
C LEU A 24 -5.12 -3.98 -1.94
N ARG A 25 -6.04 -3.02 -1.95
CA ARG A 25 -7.30 -3.08 -2.71
C ARG A 25 -7.13 -2.62 -4.15
N ILE A 26 -6.14 -1.77 -4.44
CA ILE A 26 -5.89 -1.20 -5.78
C ILE A 26 -5.91 -2.26 -6.89
N PRO A 27 -5.29 -3.46 -6.73
CA PRO A 27 -5.35 -4.50 -7.78
C PRO A 27 -6.76 -4.97 -8.14
N SER A 28 -7.67 -5.03 -7.18
CA SER A 28 -9.07 -5.41 -7.39
C SER A 28 -9.95 -4.26 -7.91
N LEU A 29 -9.64 -3.02 -7.52
CA LEU A 29 -10.41 -1.84 -7.95
C LEU A 29 -10.03 -1.39 -9.36
N PHE A 30 -8.76 -1.58 -9.74
CA PHE A 30 -8.20 -1.14 -11.01
C PHE A 30 -7.51 -2.33 -11.70
N PRO A 31 -8.29 -3.23 -12.33
CA PRO A 31 -7.74 -4.42 -13.00
C PRO A 31 -6.78 -4.04 -14.13
N ASP A 32 -7.03 -2.94 -14.85
CA ASP A 32 -6.25 -2.47 -16.00
C ASP A 32 -5.09 -1.53 -15.65
N ARG A 33 -4.75 -1.39 -14.37
CA ARG A 33 -3.63 -0.54 -13.90
C ARG A 33 -2.30 -0.89 -14.61
N ASP A 34 -1.51 0.12 -14.96
CA ASP A 34 -0.15 -0.06 -15.51
C ASP A 34 0.89 -0.46 -14.44
N PHE A 35 0.59 -0.13 -13.19
CA PHE A 35 1.50 -0.31 -12.06
C PHE A 35 0.98 -1.34 -11.06
N ASP A 36 1.91 -2.04 -10.43
CA ASP A 36 1.61 -2.99 -9.37
C ASP A 36 2.03 -2.41 -8.00
N PRO A 37 1.09 -1.93 -7.17
CA PRO A 37 1.40 -1.44 -5.85
C PRO A 37 1.78 -2.60 -4.94
N VAL A 38 2.93 -2.49 -4.27
CA VAL A 38 3.42 -3.48 -3.32
C VAL A 38 3.70 -2.77 -2.01
N LEU A 39 2.82 -2.99 -1.03
CA LEU A 39 3.07 -2.56 0.35
C LEU A 39 4.30 -3.32 0.86
N THR A 40 5.43 -2.63 0.97
CA THR A 40 6.74 -3.25 1.22
C THR A 40 7.19 -3.01 2.65
N VAL A 41 6.86 -1.85 3.22
CA VAL A 41 7.25 -1.47 4.58
C VAL A 41 6.05 -0.89 5.31
N CYS A 42 5.85 -1.35 6.53
CA CYS A 42 5.02 -0.70 7.54
C CYS A 42 5.92 -0.43 8.73
N ALA A 43 5.98 0.82 9.19
CA ALA A 43 6.78 1.19 10.35
C ALA A 43 6.00 2.17 11.21
N ASP A 44 6.22 2.10 12.51
CA ASP A 44 5.79 3.08 13.48
C ASP A 44 6.93 3.38 14.45
N THR A 45 6.84 4.47 15.19
CA THR A 45 7.77 4.77 16.28
C THR A 45 7.43 3.99 17.55
N ASP A 46 6.19 3.52 17.65
CA ASP A 46 5.67 2.78 18.79
C ASP A 46 5.68 1.27 18.51
N ALA A 47 5.94 0.48 19.56
CA ALA A 47 6.05 -0.99 19.50
C ALA A 47 4.70 -1.71 19.67
#